data_AF-A0A951XK47-F1
#
_entry.id   AF-A0A951XK47-F1
#
_cell.length_a   1.000
_cell.length_b   1.000
_cell.length_c   1.000
_cell.angle_alpha   90.00
_cell.angle_beta   90.00
_cell.angle_gamma   90.00
#
_symmetry.space_group_name_H-M   'P 1'
#
loop_
_entity.id
_entity.type
_entity.pdbx_description
1 polymer ?
#
loop_
_entity_poly.entity_id
_entity_poly.type
_entity_poly.pdbx_seq_one_letter_code
_entity_poly.pdbx_strand_id
1 'polypeptide(L)'
;MAYSDYGGYAYRNGERVEERSDATITPDGNTFGTPGCWPGFAMIAAGVPHDEVQKRIEWPSGHAVLGDGPVYLVLRKTYATLYRGPEAQDLPIDREDYDADEVRRTVELDGCKVELIYTQEDNYYVYARLTQPDGNVWHGWSGYGVGAGLEDTGYGFSTSEREDMLWELFGIHEAPNAKSEPTARLFAQVGSTDGLGTAVPPAPTFEGENSGT
;
A
#
# COMPACT_ATOMS: atom_id res chain seq x y z
N MET A 1 1.77 -15.70 11.46
CA MET A 1 2.95 -14.90 11.87
C MET A 1 2.78 -13.55 11.20
N ALA A 2 2.58 -12.47 11.95
CA ALA A 2 2.65 -11.13 11.38
C ALA A 2 4.11 -10.88 10.97
N TYR A 3 4.35 -10.62 9.70
CA TYR A 3 5.68 -10.28 9.23
C TYR A 3 5.98 -8.84 9.65
N SER A 4 6.53 -8.67 10.86
CA SER A 4 6.81 -7.34 11.44
C SER A 4 5.51 -6.53 11.64
N ASP A 5 5.35 -5.84 12.76
CA ASP A 5 4.17 -4.97 12.98
C ASP A 5 4.32 -3.64 12.20
N TYR A 6 4.74 -3.71 10.93
CA TYR A 6 5.04 -2.55 10.09
C TYR A 6 4.46 -2.79 8.70
N GLY A 7 3.91 -1.72 8.12
CA GLY A 7 3.37 -1.73 6.77
C GLY A 7 3.59 -0.38 6.10
N GLY A 8 3.08 -0.27 4.87
CA GLY A 8 3.18 0.95 4.09
C GLY A 8 2.40 0.85 2.80
N TYR A 9 2.26 1.99 2.14
CA TYR A 9 1.58 2.11 0.85
C TYR A 9 2.32 3.06 -0.07
N ALA A 10 2.28 2.75 -1.37
CA ALA A 10 2.77 3.61 -2.43
C ALA A 10 1.62 4.05 -3.35
N TYR A 11 1.77 5.27 -3.86
CA TYR A 11 0.79 5.95 -4.71
C TYR A 11 1.51 6.53 -5.91
N ARG A 12 1.01 6.28 -7.12
CA ARG A 12 1.52 6.86 -8.36
C ARG A 12 0.49 7.81 -8.92
N ASN A 13 0.89 9.06 -9.10
CA ASN A 13 0.01 10.16 -9.53
C ASN A 13 -1.29 10.22 -8.72
N GLY A 14 -1.18 9.87 -7.43
CA GLY A 14 -2.32 9.83 -6.53
C GLY A 14 -3.04 8.50 -6.38
N GLU A 15 -2.89 7.59 -7.34
CA GLU A 15 -3.56 6.29 -7.29
C GLU A 15 -2.72 5.28 -6.53
N ARG A 16 -3.35 4.55 -5.60
CA ARG A 16 -2.67 3.51 -4.83
C ARG A 16 -2.20 2.39 -5.75
N VAL A 17 -0.97 1.94 -5.56
CA VAL A 17 -0.36 0.84 -6.33
C VAL A 17 -0.07 -0.32 -5.37
N GLU A 18 -1.04 -1.23 -5.20
CA GLU A 18 -0.96 -2.33 -4.22
C GLU A 18 0.27 -3.24 -4.41
N GLU A 19 0.68 -3.48 -5.66
CA GLU A 19 1.88 -4.29 -5.97
C GLU A 19 3.20 -3.64 -5.51
N ARG A 20 3.16 -2.40 -5.03
CA ARG A 20 4.31 -1.68 -4.47
C ARG A 20 4.34 -1.69 -2.94
N SER A 21 3.32 -2.27 -2.30
CA SER A 21 3.28 -2.51 -0.86
C SER A 21 3.88 -3.86 -0.53
N ASP A 22 4.75 -3.90 0.50
CA ASP A 22 5.54 -5.08 0.87
C ASP A 22 6.12 -5.79 -0.35
N ALA A 23 7.02 -5.10 -1.03
CA ALA A 23 7.46 -5.47 -2.37
C ALA A 23 8.97 -5.59 -2.49
N THR A 24 9.42 -6.45 -3.38
CA THR A 24 10.79 -6.42 -3.95
C THR A 24 10.73 -5.98 -5.40
N ILE A 25 11.72 -5.22 -5.84
CA ILE A 25 11.81 -4.71 -7.20
C ILE A 25 13.14 -5.09 -7.86
N THR A 26 13.03 -5.62 -9.07
CA THR A 26 14.17 -5.94 -9.93
C THR A 26 14.79 -4.67 -10.55
N PRO A 27 16.04 -4.70 -11.02
CA PRO A 27 16.64 -3.58 -11.74
C PRO A 27 15.86 -3.15 -13.00
N ASP A 28 15.19 -4.09 -13.69
CA ASP A 28 14.33 -3.86 -14.85
C ASP A 28 12.92 -3.37 -14.48
N GLY A 29 12.65 -3.16 -13.20
CA GLY A 29 11.39 -2.57 -12.71
C GLY A 29 10.26 -3.57 -12.48
N ASN A 30 10.46 -4.85 -12.82
CA ASN A 30 9.54 -5.92 -12.44
C ASN A 30 9.45 -6.01 -10.91
N THR A 31 8.23 -6.10 -10.41
CA THR A 31 7.93 -6.04 -8.97
C THR A 31 7.24 -7.31 -8.51
N PHE A 32 7.53 -7.73 -7.29
CA PHE A 32 6.76 -8.76 -6.61
C PHE A 32 6.25 -8.19 -5.29
N GLY A 33 5.02 -7.69 -5.31
CA GLY A 33 4.34 -7.08 -4.16
C GLY A 33 3.42 -8.07 -3.46
N THR A 34 3.50 -8.09 -2.14
CA THR A 34 2.77 -9.05 -1.30
C THR A 34 2.24 -8.36 -0.06
N PRO A 35 1.21 -7.50 -0.19
CA PRO A 35 0.65 -6.73 0.92
C PRO A 35 0.46 -7.58 2.19
N GLY A 36 1.08 -7.18 3.30
CA GLY A 36 0.99 -7.86 4.60
C GLY A 36 1.88 -9.09 4.77
N CYS A 37 2.75 -9.38 3.80
CA CYS A 37 3.64 -10.53 3.83
C CYS A 37 5.02 -10.15 3.33
N TRP A 38 6.06 -10.78 3.88
CA TRP A 38 7.39 -10.64 3.31
C TRP A 38 7.43 -11.22 1.90
N PRO A 39 7.95 -10.48 0.90
CA PRO A 39 8.05 -10.98 -0.48
C PRO A 39 8.68 -12.36 -0.60
N GLY A 40 9.73 -12.64 0.18
CA GLY A 40 10.41 -13.94 0.13
C GLY A 40 9.52 -15.12 0.53
N PHE A 41 8.68 -14.98 1.56
CA PHE A 41 7.76 -16.05 1.97
C PHE A 41 6.67 -16.26 0.94
N ALA A 42 6.13 -15.19 0.40
CA ALA A 42 5.10 -15.26 -0.63
C ALA A 42 5.63 -15.85 -1.95
N MET A 43 6.87 -15.54 -2.35
CA MET A 43 7.51 -16.19 -3.50
C MET A 43 7.68 -17.70 -3.29
N ILE A 44 8.13 -18.12 -2.10
CA ILE A 44 8.24 -19.55 -1.76
C ILE A 44 6.87 -20.23 -1.81
N ALA A 45 5.84 -19.60 -1.24
CA ALA A 45 4.47 -20.13 -1.25
C ALA A 45 3.88 -20.21 -2.67
N ALA A 46 4.25 -19.27 -3.55
CA ALA A 46 3.88 -19.28 -4.97
C ALA A 46 4.66 -20.30 -5.81
N GLY A 47 5.60 -21.04 -5.22
CA GLY A 47 6.39 -22.06 -5.92
C GLY A 47 7.51 -21.50 -6.80
N VAL A 48 7.95 -20.25 -6.55
CA VAL A 48 9.11 -19.67 -7.24
C VAL A 48 10.36 -20.50 -6.91
N PRO A 49 11.20 -20.84 -7.91
CA PRO A 49 12.44 -21.58 -7.68
C PRO A 49 13.33 -20.92 -6.63
N HIS A 50 13.91 -21.72 -5.73
CA HIS A 50 14.69 -21.21 -4.60
C HIS A 50 15.86 -20.30 -5.01
N ASP A 51 16.52 -20.59 -6.12
CA ASP A 51 17.61 -19.75 -6.64
C ASP A 51 17.12 -18.39 -7.16
N GLU A 52 15.90 -18.33 -7.69
CA GLU A 52 15.25 -17.06 -8.04
C GLU A 52 14.83 -16.28 -6.80
N VAL A 53 14.27 -16.95 -5.78
CA VAL A 53 13.95 -16.32 -4.50
C VAL A 53 15.19 -15.70 -3.87
N GLN A 54 16.31 -16.44 -3.83
CA GLN A 54 17.57 -15.95 -3.27
C GLN A 54 18.08 -14.70 -3.98
N LYS A 55 17.97 -14.62 -5.31
CA LYS A 55 18.33 -13.40 -6.06
C LYS A 55 17.40 -12.24 -5.74
N ARG A 56 16.08 -12.50 -5.67
CA ARG A 56 15.05 -11.47 -5.46
C ARG A 56 15.06 -10.85 -4.06
N ILE A 57 15.51 -11.57 -3.04
CA ILE A 57 15.61 -11.03 -1.67
C ILE A 57 16.84 -10.12 -1.47
N GLU A 58 17.81 -10.17 -2.38
CA GLU A 58 18.97 -9.26 -2.39
C GLU A 58 18.65 -7.92 -3.09
N TRP A 59 17.55 -7.88 -3.86
CA TRP A 59 17.10 -6.68 -4.53
C TRP A 59 16.40 -5.71 -3.58
N PRO A 60 16.28 -4.42 -3.96
CA PRO A 60 15.62 -3.43 -3.12
C PRO A 60 14.21 -3.89 -2.73
N SER A 61 13.95 -3.95 -1.43
CA SER A 61 12.67 -4.40 -0.89
C SER A 61 12.28 -3.65 0.37
N GLY A 62 11.00 -3.35 0.54
CA GLY A 62 10.50 -2.65 1.72
C GLY A 62 8.98 -2.69 1.80
N HIS A 63 8.45 -1.94 2.76
CA HIS A 63 7.00 -1.84 3.01
C HIS A 63 6.30 -0.99 1.94
N ALA A 64 7.01 -0.04 1.33
CA ALA A 64 6.56 0.65 0.13
C ALA A 64 7.74 0.90 -0.82
N VAL A 65 7.54 0.71 -2.12
CA VAL A 65 8.55 0.95 -3.16
C VAL A 65 8.03 1.99 -4.16
N LEU A 66 8.75 3.10 -4.31
CA LEU A 66 8.37 4.22 -5.18
C LEU A 66 9.30 4.28 -6.39
N GLY A 67 8.75 4.67 -7.54
CA GLY A 67 9.49 4.96 -8.77
C GLY A 67 9.38 3.88 -9.85
N ASP A 68 9.51 4.30 -11.10
CA ASP A 68 9.49 3.45 -12.30
C ASP A 68 10.88 3.23 -12.93
N GLY A 69 11.93 3.30 -12.11
CA GLY A 69 13.31 3.05 -12.51
C GLY A 69 13.99 4.24 -13.19
N PRO A 70 15.33 4.17 -13.38
CA PRO A 70 16.25 3.30 -12.63
C PRO A 70 16.40 3.74 -11.17
N VAL A 71 15.79 4.87 -10.79
CA VAL A 71 15.81 5.39 -9.42
C VAL A 71 14.60 4.88 -8.68
N TYR A 72 14.84 4.27 -7.52
CA TYR A 72 13.79 3.76 -6.64
C TYR A 72 14.00 4.27 -5.23
N LEU A 73 12.91 4.63 -4.56
CA LEU A 73 12.93 4.92 -3.14
C LEU A 73 12.18 3.82 -2.40
N VAL A 74 12.88 3.13 -1.50
CA VAL A 74 12.31 2.04 -0.72
C VAL A 74 12.10 2.52 0.71
N LEU A 75 10.84 2.53 1.14
CA LEU A 75 10.45 2.86 2.50
C LEU A 75 10.38 1.57 3.33
N ARG A 76 11.06 1.58 4.48
CA ARG A 76 11.17 0.45 5.41
C ARG A 76 10.52 0.85 6.74
N LYS A 77 10.86 0.16 7.81
CA LYS A 77 10.24 0.33 9.14
C LYS A 77 10.19 1.80 9.59
N THR A 78 11.34 2.47 9.63
CA THR A 78 11.50 3.83 10.17
C THR A 78 12.47 4.68 9.36
N TYR A 79 12.91 4.17 8.21
CA TYR A 79 13.91 4.80 7.36
C TYR A 79 13.61 4.50 5.90
N ALA A 80 14.25 5.26 5.01
CA ALA A 80 14.20 5.05 3.58
C ALA A 80 15.59 4.69 3.05
N THR A 81 15.64 4.09 1.87
CA THR A 81 16.89 3.93 1.13
C THR A 81 16.62 4.27 -0.33
N LEU A 82 17.44 5.15 -0.88
CA LEU A 82 17.42 5.51 -2.29
C LEU A 82 18.31 4.52 -3.05
N TYR A 83 17.86 4.06 -4.21
CA TYR A 83 18.60 3.15 -5.06
C TYR A 83 18.72 3.68 -6.48
N ARG A 84 19.84 3.37 -7.11
CA ARG A 84 20.01 3.39 -8.58
C ARG A 84 20.17 1.93 -9.04
N GLY A 85 19.13 1.37 -9.65
CA GLY A 85 19.06 -0.07 -9.89
C GLY A 85 19.17 -0.84 -8.57
N PRO A 86 20.12 -1.79 -8.42
CA PRO A 86 20.34 -2.49 -7.16
C PRO A 86 21.27 -1.73 -6.17
N GLU A 87 21.90 -0.63 -6.60
CA GLU A 87 22.92 0.04 -5.80
C GLU A 87 22.30 1.07 -4.85
N ALA A 88 22.46 0.85 -3.55
CA ALA A 88 22.05 1.81 -2.53
C ALA A 88 22.86 3.12 -2.64
N GLN A 89 22.18 4.23 -2.44
CA GLN A 89 22.73 5.57 -2.47
C GLN A 89 22.62 6.20 -1.08
N ASP A 90 23.57 7.07 -0.77
CA ASP A 90 23.55 7.81 0.49
C ASP A 90 22.39 8.80 0.50
N LEU A 91 21.60 8.74 1.58
CA LEU A 91 20.62 9.76 1.90
C LEU A 91 21.22 10.70 2.96
N PRO A 92 20.94 12.02 2.91
CA PRO A 92 21.42 12.99 3.88
C PRO A 92 20.62 12.90 5.20
N ILE A 93 20.66 11.74 5.84
CA ILE A 93 19.98 11.47 7.12
C ILE A 93 21.04 11.06 8.13
N ASP A 94 21.15 11.85 9.19
CA ASP A 94 22.10 11.59 10.26
C ASP A 94 21.41 10.92 11.45
N ARG A 95 22.20 10.38 12.37
CA ARG A 95 21.66 9.72 13.57
C ARG A 95 20.79 10.67 14.42
N GLU A 96 21.16 11.94 14.44
CA GLU A 96 20.47 13.00 15.19
C GLU A 96 19.08 13.29 14.63
N ASP A 97 18.84 12.96 13.35
CA ASP A 97 17.54 13.16 12.71
C ASP A 97 16.46 12.21 13.24
N TYR A 98 16.84 11.08 13.87
CA TYR A 98 15.89 10.15 14.46
C TYR A 98 15.34 10.62 15.82
N ASP A 99 15.97 11.61 16.44
CA ASP A 99 15.60 12.14 17.76
C ASP A 99 14.84 13.49 17.65
N ALA A 100 14.50 13.92 16.44
CA ALA A 100 13.79 15.16 16.18
C ALA A 100 12.30 14.91 15.86
N ASP A 101 11.43 15.80 16.35
CA ASP A 101 9.97 15.71 16.16
C ASP A 101 9.58 15.60 14.67
N GLU A 102 10.23 16.38 13.81
CA GLU A 102 10.07 16.32 12.36
C GLU A 102 11.39 16.65 11.66
N VAL A 103 11.75 15.82 10.67
CA VAL A 103 12.91 16.07 9.80
C VAL A 103 12.51 16.02 8.35
N ARG A 104 12.78 17.11 7.62
CA ARG A 104 12.61 17.18 6.17
C ARG A 104 13.95 17.10 5.46
N ARG A 105 14.02 16.28 4.41
CA ARG A 105 15.18 16.17 3.52
C ARG A 105 14.77 16.19 2.07
N THR A 106 15.64 16.75 1.23
CA THR A 106 15.50 16.71 -0.21
C THR A 106 16.80 16.25 -0.83
N VAL A 107 16.71 15.33 -1.79
CA VAL A 107 17.85 14.85 -2.56
C VAL A 107 17.44 14.72 -4.03
N GLU A 108 18.40 14.97 -4.92
CA GLU A 108 18.22 14.79 -6.36
C GLU A 108 19.17 13.71 -6.86
N LEU A 109 18.67 12.80 -7.69
CA LEU A 109 19.43 11.73 -8.30
C LEU A 109 18.90 11.48 -9.71
N ASP A 110 19.75 11.60 -10.73
CA ASP A 110 19.40 11.35 -12.13
C ASP A 110 18.13 12.11 -12.60
N GLY A 111 17.97 13.34 -12.14
CA GLY A 111 16.80 14.19 -12.44
C GLY A 111 15.54 13.81 -11.65
N CYS A 112 15.58 12.75 -10.85
CA CYS A 112 14.54 12.45 -9.88
C CYS A 112 14.73 13.31 -8.64
N LYS A 113 13.67 13.97 -8.18
CA LYS A 113 13.65 14.71 -6.92
C LYS A 113 12.94 13.89 -5.86
N VAL A 114 13.61 13.64 -4.75
CA VAL A 114 13.07 12.94 -3.58
C VAL A 114 12.94 13.92 -2.43
N GLU A 115 11.76 13.92 -1.80
CA GLU A 115 11.46 14.65 -0.58
C GLU A 115 11.04 13.65 0.48
N LEU A 116 11.73 13.68 1.63
CA LEU A 116 11.52 12.79 2.78
C LEU A 116 11.09 13.61 3.97
N ILE A 117 10.13 13.08 4.72
CA ILE A 117 9.66 13.63 5.98
C ILE A 117 9.64 12.50 7.01
N TYR A 118 10.47 12.62 8.03
CA TYR A 118 10.45 11.74 9.20
C TYR A 118 9.65 12.44 10.30
N THR A 119 8.74 11.73 10.93
CA THR A 119 8.01 12.25 12.10
C THR A 119 8.23 11.33 13.29
N GLN A 120 8.65 11.92 14.41
CA GLN A 120 8.75 11.22 15.69
C GLN A 120 7.38 11.24 16.37
N GLU A 121 6.46 10.48 15.78
CA GLU A 121 5.23 10.06 16.45
C GLU A 121 5.49 8.75 17.21
N ASP A 122 4.56 8.28 18.04
CA ASP A 122 4.70 7.06 18.87
C ASP A 122 5.25 5.83 18.11
N ASN A 123 5.14 5.82 16.78
CA ASN A 123 5.43 4.71 15.87
C ASN A 123 6.43 4.99 14.74
N TYR A 124 7.14 6.14 14.75
CA TYR A 124 8.20 6.52 13.78
C TYR A 124 7.82 6.31 12.30
N TYR A 125 7.13 7.29 11.70
CA TYR A 125 6.71 7.21 10.31
C TYR A 125 7.72 7.89 9.37
N VAL A 126 7.86 7.33 8.17
CA VAL A 126 8.51 7.99 7.04
C VAL A 126 7.48 8.26 5.97
N TYR A 127 7.42 9.50 5.49
CA TYR A 127 6.63 9.94 4.36
C TYR A 127 7.56 10.40 3.25
N ALA A 128 7.19 10.12 2.01
CA ALA A 128 8.02 10.46 0.87
C ALA A 128 7.22 10.93 -0.32
N ARG A 129 7.85 11.82 -1.10
CA ARG A 129 7.47 12.18 -2.46
C ARG A 129 8.67 11.98 -3.38
N LEU A 130 8.48 11.29 -4.49
CA LEU A 130 9.46 11.11 -5.55
C LEU A 130 8.87 11.65 -6.86
N THR A 131 9.48 12.69 -7.41
CA THR A 131 9.11 13.25 -8.72
C THR A 131 10.13 12.79 -9.75
N GLN A 132 9.67 12.13 -10.81
CA GLN A 132 10.50 11.62 -11.89
C GLN A 132 10.55 12.60 -13.08
N PRO A 133 11.59 12.54 -13.93
CA PRO A 133 11.75 13.44 -15.08
C PRO A 133 10.62 13.42 -16.11
N ASP A 134 9.88 12.31 -16.21
CA ASP A 134 8.74 12.14 -17.09
C ASP A 134 7.45 12.80 -16.55
N GLY A 135 7.52 13.41 -15.36
CA GLY A 135 6.41 14.04 -14.67
C GLY A 135 5.62 13.09 -13.77
N ASN A 136 5.97 11.80 -13.70
CA ASN A 136 5.36 10.89 -12.74
C ASN A 136 5.74 11.30 -11.32
N VAL A 137 4.73 11.34 -10.44
CA VAL A 137 4.91 11.65 -9.03
C VAL A 137 4.46 10.46 -8.20
N TRP A 138 5.40 9.92 -7.43
CA TRP A 138 5.16 8.90 -6.45
C TRP A 138 5.05 9.52 -5.06
N HIS A 139 4.10 9.03 -4.28
CA HIS A 139 4.01 9.29 -2.85
C HIS A 139 3.99 7.97 -2.10
N GLY A 140 4.42 7.98 -0.85
CA GLY A 140 4.29 6.80 -0.03
C GLY A 140 4.63 7.05 1.41
N TRP A 141 4.24 6.10 2.25
CA TRP A 141 4.55 6.11 3.65
C TRP A 141 4.80 4.70 4.16
N SER A 142 5.54 4.57 5.25
CA SER A 142 5.65 3.33 6.02
C SER A 142 5.89 3.62 7.50
N GLY A 143 5.46 2.68 8.35
CA GLY A 143 5.60 2.80 9.80
C GLY A 143 4.94 1.65 10.57
N TYR A 144 4.90 1.78 11.90
CA TYR A 144 4.44 0.72 12.80
C TYR A 144 2.92 0.69 13.01
N GLY A 145 2.34 -0.50 13.08
CA GLY A 145 0.98 -0.78 13.56
C GLY A 145 -0.14 -0.55 12.53
N VAL A 146 0.20 -0.14 11.31
CA VAL A 146 -0.73 0.19 10.21
C VAL A 146 -0.08 -0.13 8.86
N GLY A 147 -0.89 -0.11 7.79
CA GLY A 147 -0.45 -0.43 6.44
C GLY A 147 -0.91 -1.81 6.00
N ALA A 148 -0.42 -2.25 4.84
CA ALA A 148 -0.78 -3.52 4.22
C ALA A 148 -0.79 -4.71 5.20
N GLY A 149 -1.95 -5.34 5.37
CA GLY A 149 -2.14 -6.51 6.25
C GLY A 149 -2.25 -6.18 7.76
N LEU A 150 -2.26 -4.90 8.13
CA LEU A 150 -2.38 -4.41 9.50
C LEU A 150 -3.54 -3.41 9.70
N GLU A 151 -4.46 -3.30 8.73
CA GLU A 151 -5.45 -2.22 8.64
C GLU A 151 -6.30 -2.01 9.90
N ASP A 152 -6.53 -3.08 10.69
CA ASP A 152 -7.37 -3.07 11.90
C ASP A 152 -6.73 -3.82 13.08
N THR A 153 -5.41 -3.71 13.25
CA THR A 153 -4.69 -4.50 14.27
C THR A 153 -4.70 -3.92 15.70
N GLY A 154 -5.38 -2.79 15.91
CA GLY A 154 -5.71 -2.29 17.25
C GLY A 154 -4.59 -1.51 17.94
N TYR A 155 -3.58 -1.03 17.20
CA TYR A 155 -2.49 -0.20 17.72
C TYR A 155 -2.88 1.28 17.95
N GLY A 156 -4.15 1.65 17.79
CA GLY A 156 -4.63 3.01 18.04
C GLY A 156 -4.40 4.01 16.90
N PHE A 157 -3.90 3.54 15.76
CA PHE A 157 -3.73 4.30 14.52
C PHE A 157 -4.49 3.60 13.39
N SER A 158 -4.89 4.37 12.38
CA SER A 158 -5.51 3.85 11.17
C SER A 158 -4.69 4.15 9.93
N THR A 159 -4.75 3.23 8.96
CA THR A 159 -4.19 3.39 7.61
C THR A 159 -4.70 4.69 6.95
N SER A 160 -5.98 5.02 7.11
CA SER A 160 -6.56 6.26 6.58
C SER A 160 -5.96 7.52 7.17
N GLU A 161 -5.73 7.58 8.49
CA GLU A 161 -5.09 8.75 9.11
C GLU A 161 -3.66 8.97 8.58
N ARG A 162 -2.94 7.89 8.25
CA ARG A 162 -1.60 8.00 7.66
C ARG A 162 -1.64 8.48 6.22
N GLU A 163 -2.67 8.12 5.48
CA GLU A 163 -2.91 8.63 4.14
C GLU A 163 -3.27 10.12 4.16
N ASP A 164 -4.17 10.53 5.05
CA ASP A 164 -4.52 11.93 5.23
C ASP A 164 -3.27 12.77 5.60
N MET A 165 -2.45 12.26 6.53
CA MET A 165 -1.18 12.89 6.90
C MET A 165 -0.21 12.98 5.72
N LEU A 166 -0.06 11.92 4.92
CA LEU A 166 0.77 11.93 3.72
C LEU A 166 0.38 13.09 2.79
N TRP A 167 -0.92 13.23 2.52
CA TRP A 167 -1.43 14.26 1.61
C TRP A 167 -1.28 15.66 2.20
N GLU A 168 -1.57 15.83 3.49
CA GLU A 168 -1.39 17.09 4.22
C GLU A 168 0.06 17.58 4.17
N LEU A 169 1.02 16.69 4.49
CA LEU A 169 2.44 17.02 4.55
C LEU A 169 3.00 17.51 3.20
N PHE A 170 2.43 17.04 2.10
CA PHE A 170 2.81 17.44 0.74
C PHE A 170 1.88 18.49 0.12
N GLY A 171 0.95 19.07 0.90
CA GLY A 171 0.07 20.16 0.49
C GLY A 171 -1.00 19.76 -0.52
N ILE A 172 -1.46 18.51 -0.48
CA ILE A 172 -2.46 17.93 -1.38
C ILE A 172 -3.78 17.86 -0.58
N HIS A 173 -4.66 18.84 -0.77
CA HIS A 173 -5.89 18.98 0.03
C HIS A 173 -7.07 18.13 -0.47
N GLU A 174 -6.94 17.46 -1.61
CA GLU A 174 -7.86 16.43 -2.06
C GLU A 174 -7.05 15.18 -2.38
N ALA A 175 -7.23 14.12 -1.58
CA ALA A 175 -6.71 12.81 -1.95
C ALA A 175 -7.30 12.47 -3.34
N PRO A 176 -6.47 12.27 -4.37
CA PRO A 176 -6.95 11.92 -5.70
C PRO A 176 -7.69 10.58 -5.61
N ASN A 177 -9.02 10.66 -5.67
CA ASN A 177 -9.99 9.58 -5.46
C ASN A 177 -10.21 9.13 -4.00
N ALA A 178 -10.54 10.07 -3.11
CA ALA A 178 -11.52 9.73 -2.06
C ALA A 178 -12.80 9.22 -2.76
N LYS A 179 -13.06 7.91 -2.66
CA LYS A 179 -14.23 7.25 -3.24
C LYS A 179 -15.48 8.08 -2.90
N SER A 180 -16.08 8.74 -3.89
CA SER A 180 -17.41 9.29 -3.72
C SER A 180 -18.34 8.12 -3.37
N GLU A 181 -18.85 8.10 -2.14
CA GLU A 181 -19.95 7.21 -1.77
C GLU A 181 -21.06 7.32 -2.82
N PRO A 182 -21.74 6.22 -3.19
CA PRO A 182 -22.85 6.32 -4.11
C PRO A 182 -23.94 7.12 -3.41
N THR A 183 -24.12 8.38 -3.82
CA THR A 183 -25.26 9.20 -3.45
C THR A 183 -26.50 8.39 -3.79
N ALA A 184 -27.23 7.97 -2.75
CA ALA A 184 -28.48 7.24 -2.90
C ALA A 184 -29.37 8.00 -3.90
N ARG A 185 -29.62 7.38 -5.06
CA ARG A 185 -30.65 7.89 -5.97
C ARG A 185 -31.98 7.74 -5.25
N LEU A 186 -32.46 8.87 -4.73
CA LEU A 186 -33.84 9.07 -4.32
C LEU A 186 -34.71 8.87 -5.57
N PHE A 187 -35.15 7.64 -5.83
CA PHE A 187 -36.19 7.41 -6.83
C PHE A 187 -37.52 7.85 -6.21
N ALA A 188 -38.00 8.97 -6.75
CA ALA A 188 -39.31 9.51 -6.50
C ALA A 188 -40.40 8.44 -6.71
N GLN A 189 -41.30 8.35 -5.74
CA GLN A 189 -42.60 7.72 -5.90
C GLN A 189 -43.32 8.30 -7.11
N VAL A 190 -43.70 7.45 -8.06
CA VAL A 190 -44.75 7.76 -9.02
C VAL A 190 -45.65 6.53 -9.18
N GLY A 191 -46.89 6.69 -8.72
CA GLY A 191 -48.08 6.30 -9.50
C GLY A 191 -48.41 4.82 -9.64
N SER A 192 -49.26 4.35 -8.73
CA SER A 192 -50.23 3.26 -8.89
C SER A 192 -50.95 3.26 -10.25
N THR A 193 -51.12 2.10 -10.89
CA THR A 193 -52.42 1.39 -11.06
C THR A 193 -52.28 0.09 -11.87
N ASP A 194 -52.94 -0.95 -11.34
CA ASP A 194 -53.66 -2.04 -11.98
C ASP A 194 -52.94 -3.13 -12.81
N GLY A 195 -53.05 -4.37 -12.30
CA GLY A 195 -53.72 -5.42 -13.07
C GLY A 195 -53.00 -6.75 -13.23
N LEU A 196 -53.57 -7.80 -12.60
CA LEU A 196 -53.52 -9.23 -12.98
C LEU A 196 -52.15 -9.92 -12.77
N GLY A 197 -51.95 -10.79 -11.79
CA GLY A 197 -52.80 -11.93 -11.43
C GLY A 197 -52.25 -13.20 -12.08
N THR A 198 -51.38 -13.94 -11.37
CA THR A 198 -51.37 -15.42 -11.30
C THR A 198 -50.26 -15.90 -10.36
N ALA A 199 -50.69 -16.58 -9.30
CA ALA A 199 -49.83 -17.33 -8.39
C ALA A 199 -49.35 -18.61 -9.06
N VAL A 200 -48.07 -18.95 -8.87
CA VAL A 200 -47.54 -20.29 -9.15
C VAL A 200 -47.13 -20.91 -7.81
N PRO A 201 -47.64 -22.10 -7.44
CA PRO A 201 -47.40 -22.71 -6.13
C PRO A 201 -46.00 -23.36 -6.05
N PRO A 202 -45.43 -23.52 -4.83
CA PRO A 202 -44.20 -24.27 -4.63
C PRO A 202 -44.47 -25.78 -4.71
N ALA A 203 -43.47 -26.53 -5.16
CA ALA A 203 -43.47 -28.01 -5.16
C ALA A 203 -42.16 -28.50 -4.49
N PRO A 204 -42.10 -29.76 -4.00
CA PRO A 204 -42.35 -30.08 -2.61
C PRO A 204 -41.08 -30.55 -1.86
N THR A 205 -41.12 -30.43 -0.54
CA THR A 205 -40.22 -31.09 0.41
C THR A 205 -40.40 -32.61 0.35
N PHE A 206 -39.31 -33.35 0.18
CA PHE A 206 -39.28 -34.79 0.42
C PHE A 206 -38.72 -35.05 1.83
N GLU A 207 -39.58 -35.50 2.74
CA GLU A 207 -39.16 -36.17 3.96
C GLU A 207 -39.21 -37.69 3.78
N GLY A 208 -38.11 -38.34 4.17
CA GLY A 208 -38.09 -39.65 4.82
C GLY A 208 -38.19 -40.89 3.93
N GLU A 209 -37.13 -41.71 3.95
CA GLU A 209 -37.32 -43.09 4.39
C GLU A 209 -36.05 -43.65 5.04
N ASN A 210 -36.26 -44.21 6.21
CA ASN A 210 -35.29 -44.79 7.12
C ASN A 210 -35.46 -46.32 7.01
N SER A 211 -34.44 -47.03 6.52
CA SER A 211 -34.25 -48.48 6.70
C SER A 211 -32.76 -48.72 6.39
N GLY A 212 -31.92 -49.31 7.24
CA GLY A 212 -32.14 -50.25 8.31
C GLY A 212 -31.39 -51.54 7.97
N THR A 213 -30.09 -51.58 8.25
CA THR A 213 -29.31 -52.72 8.79
C THR A 213 -27.85 -52.33 9.02
#